data_AF-A0A368HIR6-F1
#
_entry.id   AF-A0A368HIR6-F1
#
_cell.length_a   1.000
_cell.length_b   1.000
_cell.length_c   1.000
_cell.angle_alpha   90.00
_cell.angle_beta   90.00
_cell.angle_gamma   90.00
#
_symmetry.space_group_name_H-M   'P 1'
#
loop_
_entity.id
_entity.type
_entity.pdbx_description
1 polymer ?
#
loop_
_entity_poly.entity_id
_entity_poly.type
_entity_poly.pdbx_seq_one_letter_code
_entity_poly.pdbx_strand_id
1 'polypeptide(L)'
;MRTVTPLAVIFAAAGAITGFLLRPSDIFGHQLPLSVVLTRGSDLHGLNRFLVPLAERSFNEVVAGLILGAVLGVVVGALLGRR
;
A
#
# COMPACT_ATOMS: atom_id res chain seq x y z
N MET A 1 -16.64 15.41 -12.93
CA MET A 1 -16.66 13.96 -12.61
C MET A 1 -15.74 13.13 -13.49
N ARG A 2 -15.69 13.30 -14.83
CA ARG A 2 -14.82 12.50 -15.73
C ARG A 2 -13.31 12.55 -15.42
N THR A 3 -12.81 13.63 -14.83
CA THR A 3 -11.38 13.81 -14.48
C THR A 3 -11.01 13.29 -13.09
N VAL A 4 -11.99 13.05 -12.22
CA VAL A 4 -11.76 12.66 -10.81
C VAL A 4 -11.32 11.21 -10.70
N THR A 5 -11.99 10.32 -11.43
CA THR A 5 -11.70 8.89 -11.45
C THR A 5 -10.27 8.56 -11.92
N PRO A 6 -9.75 9.08 -13.05
CA PRO A 6 -8.39 8.75 -13.47
C PRO A 6 -7.34 9.30 -12.49
N LEU A 7 -7.55 10.49 -11.92
CA LEU A 7 -6.64 11.05 -10.92
C LEU A 7 -6.65 10.27 -9.61
N ALA A 8 -7.83 9.83 -9.15
CA ALA A 8 -7.94 8.97 -7.98
C ALA A 8 -7.15 7.66 -8.17
N VAL A 9 -7.25 7.02 -9.34
CA VAL A 9 -6.51 5.78 -9.63
C VAL A 9 -5.00 6.02 -9.69
N ILE A 10 -4.55 7.08 -10.36
CA ILE A 10 -3.11 7.40 -10.47
C ILE A 10 -2.51 7.65 -9.09
N PHE A 11 -3.16 8.47 -8.26
CA PHE A 11 -2.64 8.78 -6.93
C PHE A 11 -2.77 7.58 -5.99
N ALA A 12 -3.82 6.76 -6.09
CA ALA A 12 -3.93 5.52 -5.33
C ALA A 12 -2.79 4.55 -5.64
N ALA A 13 -2.47 4.37 -6.93
CA ALA A 13 -1.35 3.53 -7.34
C ALA A 13 -0.01 4.09 -6.83
N ALA A 14 0.21 5.40 -6.97
CA ALA A 14 1.42 6.05 -6.44
C ALA A 14 1.54 5.86 -4.92
N GLY A 15 0.44 6.08 -4.18
CA GLY A 15 0.40 5.89 -2.73
C GLY A 15 0.64 4.44 -2.31
N ALA A 16 0.09 3.46 -3.03
CA ALA A 16 0.34 2.04 -2.80
C ALA A 16 1.82 1.68 -3.02
N ILE A 17 2.43 2.21 -4.09
CA ILE A 17 3.87 2.02 -4.39
C ILE A 17 4.71 2.67 -3.29
N THR A 18 4.38 3.88 -2.85
CA THR A 18 5.09 4.54 -1.74
C THR A 18 4.97 3.73 -0.45
N GLY A 19 3.77 3.27 -0.08
CA GLY A 19 3.57 2.40 1.08
C GLY A 19 4.32 1.07 0.95
N PHE A 20 4.41 0.51 -0.25
CA PHE A 20 5.22 -0.67 -0.51
C PHE A 20 6.71 -0.39 -0.31
N LEU A 21 7.24 0.69 -0.86
CA LEU A 21 8.66 1.02 -0.73
C LEU A 21 9.07 1.33 0.71
N LEU A 22 8.20 1.99 1.47
CA LEU A 22 8.45 2.40 2.86
C LEU A 22 8.07 1.32 3.89
N ARG A 23 7.52 0.18 3.44
CA ARG A 23 7.07 -0.89 4.34
C ARG A 23 8.16 -1.35 5.30
N PRO A 24 7.79 -1.76 6.53
CA PRO A 24 8.73 -2.19 7.54
C PRO A 24 9.55 -3.40 7.08
N SER A 25 10.82 -3.40 7.48
CA SER A 25 11.75 -4.51 7.31
C SER A 25 11.81 -5.40 8.56
N ASP A 26 12.36 -6.60 8.39
CA ASP A 26 12.66 -7.51 9.49
C ASP A 26 13.84 -7.00 10.35
N ILE A 27 14.19 -7.78 11.38
CA ILE A 27 15.30 -7.45 12.30
C ILE A 27 16.68 -7.37 11.62
N PHE A 28 16.81 -7.87 10.39
CA PHE A 28 18.04 -7.81 9.60
C PHE A 28 17.99 -6.74 8.50
N GLY A 29 16.89 -5.97 8.43
CA GLY A 29 16.71 -4.93 7.41
C GLY A 29 16.16 -5.44 6.08
N HIS A 30 15.72 -6.71 6.00
CA HIS A 30 15.12 -7.27 4.80
C HIS A 30 13.61 -7.02 4.76
N GLN A 31 13.10 -6.55 3.64
CA GLN A 31 11.66 -6.48 3.42
C GLN A 31 11.11 -7.82 2.95
N LEU A 32 9.93 -8.19 3.45
CA LEU A 32 9.23 -9.39 3.01
C LEU A 32 8.89 -9.30 1.51
N PRO A 33 8.89 -10.44 0.80
CA PRO A 33 8.48 -10.51 -0.59
C PRO A 33 7.00 -10.14 -0.72
N LEU A 34 6.66 -9.53 -1.85
CA LEU A 34 5.31 -9.03 -2.12
C LEU A 34 4.24 -10.13 -2.03
N SER A 35 4.55 -11.36 -2.47
CA SER A 35 3.63 -12.50 -2.35
C SER A 35 3.20 -12.75 -0.90
N VAL A 36 4.15 -12.79 0.03
CA VAL A 36 3.91 -12.99 1.46
C VAL A 36 3.13 -11.81 2.07
N VAL A 37 3.43 -10.58 1.65
CA VAL A 37 2.72 -9.38 2.12
C VAL A 37 1.26 -9.41 1.66
N LEU A 38 1.01 -9.70 0.38
CA LEU A 38 -0.34 -9.74 -0.19
C LEU A 38 -1.20 -10.85 0.42
N THR A 39 -0.59 -11.98 0.78
CA THR A 39 -1.27 -13.08 1.48
C THR A 39 -1.28 -12.92 3.00
N ARG A 40 -0.81 -11.77 3.52
CA ARG A 40 -0.70 -11.47 4.96
C ARG A 40 0.02 -12.57 5.74
N GLY A 41 0.96 -13.25 5.09
CA GLY A 41 1.73 -14.33 5.70
C GLY A 41 1.03 -15.68 5.76
N SER A 42 -0.10 -15.91 5.05
CA SER A 42 -0.75 -17.24 5.02
C SER A 42 0.16 -18.34 4.45
N ASP A 43 1.12 -17.96 3.61
CA ASP A 43 2.09 -18.86 2.98
C ASP A 43 3.30 -19.16 3.89
N LEU A 44 3.35 -18.57 5.09
CA LEU A 44 4.44 -18.78 6.04
C LEU A 44 4.19 -20.04 6.88
N HIS A 45 5.18 -20.93 6.90
CA HIS A 45 5.14 -22.19 7.64
C HIS A 45 6.35 -22.38 8.56
N GLY A 46 6.23 -23.28 9.53
CA GLY A 46 7.30 -23.59 10.48
C GLY A 46 7.74 -22.36 11.29
N LEU A 47 9.07 -22.17 11.40
CA LEU A 47 9.65 -21.04 12.11
C LEU A 47 9.22 -19.70 11.50
N ASN A 48 9.07 -19.60 10.18
CA ASN A 48 8.74 -18.34 9.51
C ASN A 48 7.39 -17.73 9.92
N ARG A 49 6.52 -18.46 10.65
CA ARG A 49 5.30 -17.87 11.23
C ARG A 49 5.56 -16.69 12.16
N PHE A 50 6.77 -16.55 12.73
CA PHE A 50 7.12 -15.36 13.53
C PHE A 50 7.08 -14.07 12.69
N LEU A 51 7.15 -14.16 11.36
CA LEU A 51 7.08 -13.03 10.43
C LEU A 51 5.65 -12.63 10.04
N VAL A 52 4.62 -13.39 10.44
CA VAL A 52 3.22 -13.07 10.13
C VAL A 52 2.83 -11.65 10.55
N PRO A 53 3.15 -11.18 11.79
CA PRO A 53 2.85 -9.81 12.19
C PRO A 53 3.56 -8.76 11.32
N LEU A 54 4.77 -9.08 10.82
CA LEU A 54 5.50 -8.19 9.92
C LEU A 54 4.82 -8.13 8.54
N ALA A 55 4.33 -9.28 8.03
CA ALA A 55 3.57 -9.35 6.79
C ALA A 55 2.27 -8.54 6.87
N GLU A 56 1.52 -8.68 7.97
CA GLU A 56 0.30 -7.93 8.23
C GLU A 56 0.55 -6.42 8.32
N ARG A 57 1.59 -5.99 9.06
CA ARG A 57 1.98 -4.58 9.14
C ARG A 57 2.37 -4.02 7.78
N SER A 58 3.19 -4.76 7.03
CA SER A 58 3.58 -4.38 5.67
C SER A 58 2.36 -4.22 4.75
N PHE A 59 1.40 -5.13 4.84
CA PHE A 59 0.16 -5.05 4.09
C PHE A 59 -0.65 -3.80 4.47
N ASN A 60 -0.77 -3.52 5.76
CA ASN A 60 -1.50 -2.35 6.25
C ASN A 60 -0.87 -1.04 5.79
N GLU A 61 0.46 -0.94 5.70
CA GLU A 61 1.11 0.27 5.17
C GLU A 61 0.90 0.45 3.67
N VAL A 62 0.95 -0.62 2.88
CA VAL A 62 0.61 -0.58 1.45
C VAL A 62 -0.83 -0.09 1.26
N VAL A 63 -1.77 -0.65 2.02
CA VAL A 63 -3.19 -0.26 1.97
C VAL A 63 -3.40 1.17 2.47
N ALA A 64 -2.71 1.58 3.53
CA ALA A 64 -2.77 2.96 4.02
C ALA A 64 -2.28 3.94 2.96
N GLY A 65 -1.15 3.66 2.33
CA GLY A 65 -0.63 4.46 1.22
C GLY A 65 -1.61 4.53 0.05
N LEU A 66 -2.22 3.40 -0.33
CA LEU A 66 -3.24 3.33 -1.37
C LEU A 66 -4.44 4.23 -1.05
N ILE A 67 -4.97 4.16 0.17
CA ILE A 67 -6.13 4.95 0.62
C ILE A 67 -5.78 6.43 0.64
N LEU A 68 -4.64 6.81 1.22
CA LEU A 68 -4.20 8.21 1.28
C LEU A 68 -3.99 8.79 -0.14
N GLY A 69 -3.38 8.02 -1.03
CA GLY A 69 -3.25 8.36 -2.43
C GLY A 69 -4.62 8.56 -3.11
N ALA A 70 -5.54 7.63 -2.96
CA ALA A 70 -6.88 7.73 -3.55
C ALA A 70 -7.61 9.01 -3.08
N VAL A 71 -7.57 9.30 -1.77
CA VAL A 71 -8.16 10.51 -1.19
C VAL A 71 -7.54 11.77 -1.81
N LEU A 72 -6.21 11.84 -1.91
CA LEU A 72 -5.51 12.96 -2.55
C LEU A 72 -5.92 13.13 -4.02
N GLY A 73 -5.99 12.03 -4.79
CA GLY A 73 -6.41 12.08 -6.19
C GLY A 73 -7.85 12.56 -6.38
N VAL A 74 -8.76 12.17 -5.49
CA VAL A 74 -10.14 12.68 -5.48
C VAL A 74 -10.17 14.18 -5.19
N VAL A 75 -9.43 14.63 -4.17
CA VAL A 75 -9.37 16.06 -3.79
C VAL A 75 -8.80 16.90 -4.95
N VAL A 76 -7.66 16.48 -5.52
CA VAL A 76 -7.02 17.16 -6.63
C VAL A 76 -7.92 17.19 -7.86
N GLY A 77 -8.52 16.05 -8.22
CA GLY A 77 -9.44 15.98 -9.35
C GLY A 77 -10.70 16.82 -9.17
N ALA A 78 -11.24 16.91 -7.96
CA ALA A 78 -12.37 17.77 -7.65
C ALA A 78 -12.00 19.25 -7.75
N LEU A 79 -10.83 19.66 -7.28
CA LEU A 79 -10.36 21.04 -7.38
C LEU A 79 -10.12 21.46 -8.84
N LEU A 80 -9.52 20.59 -9.65
CA LEU A 80 -9.27 20.85 -11.07
C LEU A 80 -10.56 20.89 -11.89
N GLY A 81 -11.53 20.02 -11.59
CA GLY A 81 -12.82 20.01 -12.29
C GLY A 81 -13.79 21.14 -11.91
N ARG A 82 -13.44 21.96 -10.91
CA ARG A 82 -14.20 23.16 -10.51
C ARG A 82 -13.68 24.44 -11.18
N ARG A 83 -12.54 24.38 -11.86
CA ARG A 83 -12.03 25.44 -12.74
C ARG A 83 -12.53 25.23 -14.15
#